data_AF-A0A3S0CY78-F1
#
_entry.id   AF-A0A3S0CY78-F1
#
_cell.length_a   1.000
_cell.length_b   1.000
_cell.length_c   1.000
_cell.angle_alpha   90.00
_cell.angle_beta   90.00
_cell.angle_gamma   90.00
#
_symmetry.space_group_name_H-M   'P 1'
#
loop_
_entity.id
_entity.type
_entity.pdbx_description
1 polymer ?
#
loop_
_entity_poly.entity_id
_entity_poly.type
_entity_poly.pdbx_seq_one_letter_code
_entity_poly.pdbx_strand_id
1 'polypeptide(L)'
;MPCDGSYMNPSQRETDSLFICKRIVFLFKKLNFPIPKRIVEAADSLYGDVENLDENVAILCGVIRQMKKEQVDSIIYNARSKESRDLANWWEEHQEADSKRKNGKQTVEEKETFSKLFSILSKLSQEEFDILSSFK
;
A
#
# COMPACT_ATOMS: atom_id res chain seq x y z
N MET A 1 42.66 12.48 -5.86
CA MET A 1 41.88 11.30 -5.44
C MET A 1 40.50 11.40 -6.05
N PRO A 2 40.04 10.46 -6.89
CA PRO A 2 38.65 10.45 -7.30
C PRO A 2 37.84 9.95 -6.10
N CYS A 3 37.05 10.84 -5.49
CA CYS A 3 36.02 10.44 -4.55
C CYS A 3 34.95 9.70 -5.34
N ASP A 4 34.94 8.38 -5.27
CA ASP A 4 33.78 7.60 -5.68
C ASP A 4 32.67 7.82 -4.64
N GLY A 5 31.61 8.55 -4.99
CA GLY A 5 30.44 8.80 -4.13
C GLY A 5 29.37 7.71 -4.21
N SER A 6 29.64 6.57 -4.85
CA SER A 6 28.66 5.49 -5.07
C SER A 6 28.10 4.90 -3.77
N TYR A 7 28.82 5.03 -2.64
CA TYR A 7 28.38 4.57 -1.32
C TYR A 7 27.34 5.49 -0.66
N MET A 8 27.05 6.67 -1.21
CA MET A 8 26.06 7.63 -0.67
C MET A 8 24.70 7.55 -1.35
N ASN A 9 24.51 6.65 -2.32
CA ASN A 9 23.22 6.51 -3.00
C ASN A 9 22.21 5.85 -2.06
N PRO A 10 21.10 6.51 -1.70
CA PRO A 10 20.08 5.92 -0.86
C PRO A 10 19.45 4.73 -1.57
N SER A 11 19.19 3.68 -0.80
CA SER A 11 18.37 2.56 -1.23
C SER A 11 16.95 3.04 -1.58
N GLN A 12 16.22 2.23 -2.35
CA GLN A 12 14.82 2.52 -2.67
C GLN A 12 13.98 2.66 -1.39
N ARG A 13 14.22 1.81 -0.37
CA ARG A 13 13.52 1.87 0.91
C ARG A 13 13.78 3.18 1.68
N GLU A 14 15.00 3.69 1.64
CA GLU A 14 15.35 4.98 2.26
C GLU A 14 14.70 6.14 1.51
N THR A 15 14.70 6.09 0.18
CA THR A 15 14.03 7.08 -0.67
C THR A 15 12.52 7.10 -0.40
N ASP A 16 11.90 5.93 -0.35
CA ASP A 16 10.48 5.76 -0.05
C ASP A 16 10.17 6.25 1.37
N SER A 17 10.99 5.92 2.35
CA SER A 17 10.77 6.35 3.73
C SER A 17 10.82 7.86 3.88
N LEU A 18 11.82 8.51 3.30
CA LEU A 18 11.91 9.96 3.30
C LEU A 18 10.71 10.60 2.59
N PHE A 19 10.31 10.03 1.45
CA PHE A 19 9.12 10.47 0.71
C PHE A 19 7.87 10.40 1.58
N ILE A 20 7.60 9.25 2.19
CA ILE A 20 6.40 9.02 3.02
C ILE A 20 6.39 9.96 4.23
N CYS A 21 7.51 10.09 4.96
CA CYS A 21 7.59 10.99 6.11
C CYS A 21 7.26 12.44 5.72
N LYS A 22 7.81 12.94 4.61
CA LYS A 22 7.50 14.28 4.09
C LYS A 22 6.02 14.45 3.73
N ARG A 23 5.38 13.42 3.19
CA ARG A 23 3.94 13.45 2.86
C ARG A 23 3.05 13.42 4.09
N ILE A 24 3.41 12.65 5.11
CA ILE A 24 2.70 12.67 6.40
C ILE A 24 2.77 14.08 7.00
N VAL A 25 3.96 14.69 7.06
CA VAL A 25 4.12 16.06 7.58
C VAL A 25 3.26 17.06 6.78
N PHE A 26 3.29 16.98 5.45
CA PHE A 26 2.46 17.84 4.58
C PHE A 26 0.96 17.66 4.87
N LEU A 27 0.49 16.41 4.90
CA LEU A 27 -0.91 16.09 5.08
C LEU A 27 -1.43 16.55 6.45
N PHE A 28 -0.68 16.27 7.51
CA PHE A 28 -1.06 16.66 8.86
C PHE A 28 -1.04 18.18 9.05
N LYS A 29 -0.09 18.90 8.42
CA LYS A 29 -0.11 20.38 8.39
C LYS A 29 -1.37 20.91 7.72
N LYS A 30 -1.82 20.31 6.62
CA LYS A 30 -3.03 20.72 5.91
C LYS A 30 -4.32 20.39 6.66
N LEU A 31 -4.32 19.32 7.44
CA LEU A 31 -5.44 18.88 8.26
C LEU A 31 -5.46 19.52 9.67
N ASN A 32 -4.44 20.33 10.01
CA ASN A 32 -4.23 20.89 11.35
C ASN A 32 -4.16 19.81 12.45
N PHE A 33 -3.53 18.68 12.16
CA PHE A 33 -3.30 17.60 13.12
C PHE A 33 -1.93 17.70 13.79
N PRO A 34 -1.81 17.27 15.06
CA PRO A 34 -0.52 17.21 15.74
C PRO A 34 0.38 16.18 15.06
N ILE A 35 1.63 16.56 14.79
CA ILE A 35 2.60 15.72 14.09
C ILE A 35 3.57 15.12 15.11
N PRO A 36 3.72 13.79 15.17
CA PRO A 36 4.72 13.17 16.03
C PRO A 36 6.13 13.68 15.71
N LYS A 37 6.89 14.06 16.75
CA LYS A 37 8.26 14.58 16.62
C LYS A 37 9.16 13.67 15.79
N ARG A 38 9.05 12.35 16.00
CA ARG A 38 9.74 11.31 15.24
C ARG A 38 9.57 11.46 13.73
N ILE A 39 8.35 11.74 13.27
CA ILE A 39 8.05 11.86 11.82
C ILE A 39 8.59 13.19 11.26
N VAL A 40 8.57 14.26 12.06
CA VAL A 40 9.19 15.53 11.69
C VAL A 40 10.70 15.36 11.53
N GLU A 41 11.36 14.77 12.53
CA GLU A 41 12.80 14.48 12.50
C GLU A 41 13.16 13.56 11.32
N ALA A 42 12.34 12.54 11.04
CA ALA A 42 12.53 11.66 9.89
C ALA A 42 12.34 12.38 8.55
N ALA A 43 11.39 13.32 8.45
CA ALA A 43 11.17 14.09 7.23
C ALA A 43 12.33 15.04 6.90
N ASP A 44 13.07 15.47 7.94
CA ASP A 44 14.25 16.33 7.83
C ASP A 44 15.57 15.53 7.79
N SER A 45 15.53 14.20 7.96
CA SER A 45 16.71 13.33 7.90
C SER A 45 17.13 13.02 6.46
N LEU A 46 18.33 12.46 6.29
CA LEU A 46 18.86 12.12 4.96
C LEU A 46 18.18 10.88 4.35
N TYR A 47 17.71 9.95 5.18
CA TYR A 47 17.23 8.62 4.75
C TYR A 47 15.82 8.29 5.22
N GLY A 48 15.12 9.24 5.85
CA GLY A 48 13.82 8.99 6.46
C GLY A 48 13.93 8.16 7.75
N ASP A 49 12.94 7.31 7.94
CA ASP A 49 12.77 6.39 9.06
C ASP A 49 12.43 5.00 8.49
N VAL A 50 13.47 4.30 8.05
CA VAL A 50 13.37 3.05 7.28
C VAL A 50 12.76 1.92 8.11
N GLU A 51 13.07 1.90 9.40
CA GLU A 51 12.61 0.88 10.35
C GLU A 51 11.09 0.87 10.46
N ASN A 52 10.46 2.04 10.37
CA ASN A 52 9.01 2.18 10.50
C ASN A 52 8.34 2.59 9.18
N LEU A 53 8.98 2.32 8.03
CA LEU A 53 8.43 2.63 6.70
C LEU A 53 7.01 2.06 6.53
N ASP A 54 6.83 0.77 6.86
CA ASP A 54 5.55 0.09 6.67
C ASP A 54 4.45 0.66 7.58
N GLU A 55 4.79 1.03 8.82
CA GLU A 55 3.88 1.72 9.75
C GLU A 55 3.53 3.13 9.23
N ASN A 56 4.52 3.88 8.75
CA ASN A 56 4.34 5.22 8.21
C ASN A 56 3.44 5.19 6.95
N VAL A 57 3.61 4.20 6.07
CA VAL A 57 2.72 3.97 4.93
C VAL A 57 1.30 3.66 5.41
N ALA A 58 1.14 2.78 6.41
CA ALA A 58 -0.17 2.44 6.96
C ALA A 58 -0.88 3.67 7.57
N ILE A 59 -0.15 4.52 8.30
CA ILE A 59 -0.66 5.79 8.84
C ILE A 59 -1.13 6.70 7.69
N LEU A 60 -0.30 6.90 6.67
CA LEU A 60 -0.63 7.75 5.53
C LEU A 60 -1.89 7.24 4.81
N CYS A 61 -1.95 5.96 4.48
CA CYS A 61 -3.11 5.33 3.86
C CYS A 61 -4.37 5.44 4.74
N GLY A 62 -4.23 5.22 6.04
CA GLY A 62 -5.31 5.29 7.02
C GLY A 62 -5.93 6.68 7.08
N VAL A 63 -5.10 7.73 7.10
CA VAL A 63 -5.56 9.12 7.08
C VAL A 63 -6.27 9.44 5.76
N ILE A 64 -5.66 9.10 4.61
CA ILE A 64 -6.25 9.39 3.30
C ILE A 64 -7.62 8.72 3.14
N ARG A 65 -7.78 7.47 3.59
CA ARG A 65 -9.05 6.74 3.53
C ARG A 65 -10.16 7.35 4.39
N GLN A 66 -9.81 8.09 5.43
CA GLN A 66 -10.78 8.74 6.33
C GLN A 66 -11.11 10.18 5.91
N MET A 67 -10.37 10.74 4.96
CA MET A 67 -10.62 12.09 4.46
C MET A 67 -11.94 12.16 3.69
N LYS A 68 -12.65 13.28 3.83
CA LYS A 68 -13.81 13.58 2.98
C LYS A 68 -13.35 13.86 1.56
N LYS A 69 -14.26 13.68 0.60
CA LYS A 69 -13.98 13.92 -0.81
C LYS A 69 -13.44 15.33 -1.06
N GLU A 70 -14.02 16.34 -0.41
CA GLU A 70 -13.59 17.74 -0.57
C GLU A 70 -12.16 17.96 -0.05
N GLN A 71 -11.75 17.23 0.99
CA GLN A 71 -10.39 17.27 1.53
C GLN A 71 -9.41 16.55 0.59
N VAL A 72 -9.81 15.40 0.05
CA VAL A 72 -9.02 14.66 -0.95
C VAL A 72 -8.79 15.52 -2.18
N ASP A 73 -9.84 16.15 -2.72
CA ASP A 73 -9.75 16.98 -3.92
C ASP A 73 -8.88 18.24 -3.68
N SER A 74 -9.00 18.87 -2.51
CA SER A 74 -8.27 20.11 -2.20
C SER A 74 -6.82 19.91 -1.72
N ILE A 75 -6.48 18.73 -1.16
CA ILE A 75 -5.16 18.45 -0.58
C ILE A 75 -4.35 17.47 -1.43
N ILE A 76 -4.97 16.42 -1.96
CA ILE A 76 -4.30 15.38 -2.75
C ILE A 76 -4.36 15.76 -4.23
N TYR A 77 -5.56 15.97 -4.79
CA TYR A 77 -5.72 16.29 -6.22
C TYR A 77 -5.61 17.78 -6.56
N ASN A 78 -4.78 18.50 -5.82
CA ASN A 78 -4.52 19.91 -6.08
C ASN A 78 -3.37 20.09 -7.08
N ALA A 79 -3.72 20.31 -8.34
CA ALA A 79 -2.75 20.51 -9.42
C ALA A 79 -1.80 21.71 -9.23
N ARG A 80 -2.10 22.65 -8.32
CA ARG A 80 -1.25 23.84 -8.07
C ARG A 80 -0.08 23.56 -7.13
N SER A 81 -0.13 22.50 -6.32
CA SER A 81 0.96 22.12 -5.40
C SER A 81 1.72 20.92 -5.95
N LYS A 82 3.06 21.03 -5.96
CA LYS A 82 3.91 19.90 -6.36
C LYS A 82 3.74 18.73 -5.41
N GLU A 83 3.70 19.01 -4.11
CA GLU A 83 3.52 18.02 -3.04
C GLU A 83 2.21 17.27 -3.18
N SER A 84 1.12 17.97 -3.53
CA SER A 84 -0.17 17.38 -3.86
C SER A 84 -0.09 16.45 -5.06
N ARG A 85 0.49 16.90 -6.19
CA ARG A 85 0.65 16.05 -7.39
C ARG A 85 1.47 14.79 -7.11
N ASP A 86 2.60 14.95 -6.41
CA ASP A 86 3.44 13.81 -6.05
C ASP A 86 2.68 12.83 -5.12
N LEU A 87 1.85 13.33 -4.19
CA LEU A 87 1.02 12.51 -3.32
C LEU A 87 -0.10 11.79 -4.08
N ALA A 88 -0.72 12.48 -5.04
CA ALA A 88 -1.76 11.90 -5.89
C ALA A 88 -1.21 10.74 -6.72
N ASN A 89 -0.06 10.95 -7.39
CA ASN A 89 0.60 9.90 -8.17
C ASN A 89 0.91 8.68 -7.31
N TRP A 90 1.54 8.89 -6.14
CA TRP A 90 1.85 7.80 -5.21
C TRP A 90 0.59 7.07 -4.73
N TRP A 91 -0.49 7.82 -4.44
CA TRP A 91 -1.73 7.23 -3.95
C TRP A 91 -2.40 6.35 -5.01
N GLU A 92 -2.43 6.80 -6.26
CA GLU A 92 -2.98 6.04 -7.38
C GLU A 92 -2.17 4.75 -7.63
N GLU A 93 -0.84 4.85 -7.67
CA GLU A 93 0.05 3.69 -7.80
C GLU A 93 -0.15 2.69 -6.66
N HIS A 94 -0.29 3.19 -5.42
CA HIS A 94 -0.52 2.36 -4.25
C HIS A 94 -1.87 1.63 -4.31
N GLN A 95 -2.93 2.32 -4.75
CA GLN A 95 -4.25 1.71 -4.94
C GLN A 95 -4.24 0.63 -6.02
N GLU A 96 -3.54 0.88 -7.13
CA GLU A 96 -3.40 -0.10 -8.20
C GLU A 96 -2.68 -1.35 -7.70
N ALA A 97 -1.60 -1.18 -6.93
CA ALA A 97 -0.89 -2.29 -6.29
C ALA A 97 -1.77 -3.08 -5.32
N ASP A 98 -2.56 -2.39 -4.48
CA ASP A 98 -3.51 -3.03 -3.57
C ASP A 98 -4.62 -3.80 -4.30
N SER A 99 -5.13 -3.25 -5.41
CA SER A 99 -6.12 -3.91 -6.27
C SER A 99 -5.56 -5.19 -6.89
N LYS A 100 -4.33 -5.14 -7.44
CA LYS A 100 -3.62 -6.31 -7.97
C LYS A 100 -3.41 -7.40 -6.90
N ARG A 101 -3.06 -7.02 -5.67
CA ARG A 101 -2.91 -7.98 -4.55
C ARG A 101 -4.22 -8.67 -4.19
N LYS A 102 -5.34 -7.94 -4.11
CA LYS A 102 -6.66 -8.52 -3.80
C LYS A 102 -7.10 -9.49 -4.90
N ASN A 103 -6.96 -9.09 -6.16
CA ASN A 103 -7.32 -9.93 -7.30
C ASN A 103 -6.41 -11.17 -7.42
N GLY A 104 -5.12 -11.04 -7.07
CA GLY A 104 -4.17 -12.16 -7.06
C GLY A 104 -4.46 -13.19 -5.98
N LYS A 105 -4.85 -12.78 -4.77
CA LYS A 105 -5.16 -13.69 -3.65
C LYS A 105 -6.38 -14.57 -3.92
N GLN A 106 -7.44 -14.02 -4.53
CA GLN A 106 -8.60 -14.83 -4.96
C GLN A 106 -8.17 -15.93 -5.93
N THR A 107 -7.32 -15.62 -6.91
CA THR A 107 -6.96 -16.61 -7.94
C THR A 107 -6.09 -17.76 -7.45
N VAL A 108 -5.29 -17.60 -6.38
CA VAL A 108 -4.40 -18.69 -5.91
C VAL A 108 -5.16 -19.61 -4.96
N GLU A 109 -5.89 -19.07 -3.99
CA GLU A 109 -6.70 -19.88 -3.07
C GLU A 109 -7.83 -20.59 -3.81
N GLU A 110 -8.54 -19.92 -4.73
CA GLU A 110 -9.59 -20.59 -5.53
C GLU A 110 -9.02 -21.66 -6.44
N LYS A 111 -7.87 -21.43 -7.11
CA LYS A 111 -7.25 -22.45 -7.96
C LYS A 111 -6.73 -23.64 -7.16
N GLU A 112 -6.15 -23.42 -5.99
CA GLU A 112 -5.71 -24.52 -5.12
C GLU A 112 -6.88 -25.29 -4.54
N THR A 113 -7.94 -24.60 -4.12
CA THR A 113 -9.14 -25.22 -3.56
C THR A 113 -9.91 -25.98 -4.65
N PHE A 114 -10.03 -25.40 -5.85
CA PHE A 114 -10.65 -26.04 -7.01
C PHE A 114 -9.83 -27.20 -7.55
N SER A 115 -8.49 -27.11 -7.54
CA SER A 115 -7.59 -28.22 -7.90
C SER A 115 -7.71 -29.38 -6.90
N LYS A 116 -7.75 -29.08 -5.59
CA LYS A 116 -7.98 -30.09 -4.54
C LYS A 116 -9.37 -30.71 -4.67
N LEU A 117 -10.41 -29.91 -4.87
CA LEU A 117 -11.79 -30.37 -5.10
C LEU A 117 -11.88 -31.24 -6.37
N PHE A 118 -11.27 -30.83 -7.47
CA PHE A 118 -11.26 -31.59 -8.72
C PHE A 118 -10.54 -32.93 -8.57
N SER A 119 -9.42 -32.95 -7.84
CA SER A 119 -8.70 -34.20 -7.53
C SER A 119 -9.54 -35.15 -6.66
N ILE A 120 -10.32 -34.62 -5.71
CA ILE A 120 -11.21 -35.41 -4.85
C ILE A 120 -12.41 -35.92 -5.66
N LEU A 121 -13.06 -35.05 -6.44
CA LEU A 121 -14.20 -35.40 -7.28
C LEU A 121 -13.84 -36.40 -8.39
N SER A 122 -12.63 -36.32 -8.95
CA SER A 122 -12.16 -37.30 -9.95
C SER A 122 -11.96 -38.72 -9.40
N LYS A 123 -11.95 -38.87 -8.07
CA LYS A 123 -11.80 -40.15 -7.37
C LYS A 123 -13.13 -40.68 -6.81
N LEU A 124 -14.17 -39.85 -6.77
CA LEU A 124 -15.50 -40.25 -6.38
C LEU A 124 -16.21 -40.93 -7.55
N SER A 125 -16.89 -42.04 -7.27
CA SER A 125 -17.70 -42.74 -8.25
C SER A 125 -19.02 -42.00 -8.51
N GLN A 126 -19.63 -42.22 -9.68
CA GLN A 126 -20.86 -41.54 -10.09
C GLN A 126 -22.00 -41.70 -9.06
N GLU A 127 -22.05 -42.85 -8.39
CA GLU A 127 -23.07 -43.18 -7.37
C GLU A 127 -22.93 -42.32 -6.10
N GLU A 128 -21.69 -41.98 -5.70
CA GLU A 128 -21.42 -41.16 -4.51
C GLU A 128 -21.75 -39.68 -4.75
N PHE A 129 -21.63 -39.22 -6.00
CA PHE A 129 -22.00 -37.87 -6.40
C PHE A 129 -23.53 -37.65 -6.39
N ASP A 130 -24.30 -38.65 -6.81
CA ASP A 130 -25.77 -38.59 -6.83
C ASP A 130 -26.36 -38.55 -5.41
N ILE A 131 -25.74 -39.25 -4.44
CA ILE A 131 -26.14 -39.20 -3.02
C ILE A 131 -25.95 -37.79 -2.45
N LEU A 132 -24.84 -37.12 -2.79
CA LEU A 132 -24.54 -35.76 -2.28
C LEU A 132 -25.44 -34.69 -2.91
N SER A 133 -25.86 -34.85 -4.16
CA SER A 133 -26.77 -33.91 -4.84
C SER A 133 -28.24 -34.02 -4.41
N SER A 134 -28.59 -35.11 -3.70
CA SER A 134 -29.95 -35.40 -3.23
C SER A 134 -30.29 -34.79 -1.87
N PHE A 135 -29.32 -34.23 -1.14
CA PHE A 135 -29.56 -33.44 0.07
C PHE A 135 -29.75 -31.96 -0.31
N LYS A 136 -31.00 -31.59 -0.61
CA LYS A 136 -31.40 -30.19 -0.83
C LYS A 136 -32.61 -29.83 0.02
#